data_AF-A0A2V8NTK5-F1
#
_entry.id   AF-A0A2V8NTK5-F1
#
_cell.length_a   1.000
_cell.length_b   1.000
_cell.length_c   1.000
_cell.angle_alpha   90.00
_cell.angle_beta   90.00
_cell.angle_gamma   90.00
#
_symmetry.space_group_name_H-M   'P 1'
#
loop_
_entity.id
_entity.type
_entity.pdbx_description
1 polymer ?
#
loop_
_entity_poly.entity_id
_entity_poly.type
_entity_poly.pdbx_seq_one_letter_code
_entity_poly.pdbx_strand_id
1 'polypeptide(L)' 'MSLTEIKSAVRQLPPKELAELAAFVLEQDNAAWDNQIEKDAASGKLDFLFEEAERERAAGKLRDWPASE' A
#
# COMPACT_ATOMS: atom_id res chain seq x y z
N MET A 1 25.33 -13.39 -3.86
CA MET A 1 24.96 -12.34 -4.82
C MET A 1 24.70 -11.06 -4.05
N SER A 2 25.40 -9.98 -4.37
CA SER A 2 25.29 -8.67 -3.77
C SER A 2 24.19 -7.84 -4.43
N LEU A 3 23.72 -6.79 -3.74
CA LEU A 3 22.77 -5.83 -4.32
C LEU A 3 23.31 -5.18 -5.60
N THR A 4 24.62 -4.97 -5.68
CA THR A 4 25.29 -4.42 -6.87
C THR A 4 25.18 -5.38 -8.05
N GLU A 5 25.39 -6.67 -7.83
CA GLU A 5 25.24 -7.71 -8.86
C GLU A 5 23.79 -7.82 -9.35
N ILE A 6 22.82 -7.77 -8.43
CA ILE A 6 21.38 -7.76 -8.78
C ILE A 6 21.07 -6.54 -9.65
N LYS A 7 21.45 -5.33 -9.22
CA LYS A 7 21.19 -4.10 -9.97
C LYS A 7 21.82 -4.14 -11.37
N SER A 8 22.99 -4.76 -11.51
CA SER A 8 23.63 -4.98 -12.80
C SER A 8 22.83 -5.93 -13.69
N ALA A 9 22.35 -7.06 -13.12
CA ALA A 9 21.51 -8.02 -13.85
C ALA A 9 20.18 -7.39 -14.28
N VAL A 10 19.52 -6.62 -13.41
CA VAL A 10 18.26 -5.93 -13.71
C VAL A 10 18.38 -4.98 -14.89
N ARG A 11 19.52 -4.29 -15.04
CA ARG A 11 19.79 -3.40 -16.18
C ARG A 11 19.93 -4.14 -17.52
N GLN A 12 20.18 -5.45 -17.49
CA GLN A 12 20.35 -6.27 -18.68
C GLN A 12 19.05 -7.00 -19.06
N LEU A 13 17.99 -6.90 -18.25
CA LEU A 13 16.73 -7.57 -18.52
C LEU A 13 16.02 -6.97 -19.74
N PRO A 14 15.42 -7.81 -20.60
CA PRO A 14 14.51 -7.33 -21.63
C PRO A 14 13.27 -6.69 -20.98
N PRO A 15 12.57 -5.78 -21.70
CA PRO A 15 11.46 -5.01 -21.12
C PRO A 15 10.36 -5.86 -20.46
N LYS A 16 10.06 -7.04 -21.01
CA LYS A 16 9.06 -7.94 -20.45
C LYS A 16 9.46 -8.50 -19.08
N GLU A 17 10.69 -9.00 -18.96
CA GLU A 17 11.20 -9.56 -17.71
C GLU A 17 11.40 -8.45 -16.66
N LEU A 18 11.77 -7.24 -17.09
CA LEU A 18 11.82 -6.09 -16.19
C LEU A 18 10.44 -5.73 -15.63
N ALA A 19 9.39 -5.80 -16.45
CA ALA A 19 8.02 -5.55 -16.01
C ALA A 19 7.53 -6.63 -15.04
N GLU A 20 7.84 -7.90 -15.30
CA GLU A 20 7.53 -9.01 -14.39
C GLU A 20 8.24 -8.84 -13.04
N LEU A 21 9.53 -8.47 -13.06
CA LEU A 21 10.28 -8.20 -11.84
C LEU A 21 9.71 -7.01 -11.06
N ALA A 22 9.32 -5.93 -11.75
CA ALA A 22 8.72 -4.76 -11.11
C ALA A 22 7.37 -5.11 -10.45
N ALA A 23 6.54 -5.93 -11.10
CA ALA A 23 5.29 -6.41 -10.52
C ALA A 23 5.53 -7.26 -9.27
N PHE A 24 6.53 -8.15 -9.31
CA PHE A 24 6.91 -8.95 -8.15
C PHE A 24 7.37 -8.09 -6.97
N VAL A 25 8.24 -7.10 -7.20
CA VAL A 25 8.70 -6.20 -6.12
C VAL A 25 7.53 -5.43 -5.52
N LEU A 26 6.62 -4.92 -6.36
CA LEU A 26 5.43 -4.23 -5.91
C LEU A 26 4.53 -5.12 -5.04
N GLU A 27 4.38 -6.41 -5.39
CA GLU A 27 3.62 -7.37 -4.58
C GLU A 27 4.25 -7.56 -3.20
N GLN A 28 5.58 -7.63 -3.12
CA GLN A 28 6.28 -7.74 -1.83
C GLN A 28 6.10 -6.48 -0.97
N ASP A 29 6.19 -5.31 -1.60
CA ASP A 29 6.00 -4.03 -0.91
C ASP A 29 4.55 -3.90 -0.40
N ASN A 30 3.56 -4.30 -1.21
CA ASN A 30 2.15 -4.34 -0.80
C ASN A 30 1.95 -5.29 0.39
N ALA A 31 2.52 -6.50 0.34
CA ALA A 31 2.41 -7.45 1.44
C ALA A 31 3.04 -6.90 2.75
N ALA A 32 4.17 -6.19 2.66
CA ALA A 32 4.77 -5.54 3.82
C ALA A 32 3.87 -4.41 4.35
N TRP A 33 3.22 -3.67 3.46
CA TRP A 33 2.29 -2.60 3.81
C TRP A 33 1.02 -3.14 4.48
N ASP A 34 0.44 -4.22 3.97
CA ASP A 34 -0.71 -4.90 4.57
C ASP A 34 -0.40 -5.34 6.00
N ASN A 35 0.73 -6.01 6.21
CA ASN A 35 1.18 -6.43 7.55
C ASN A 35 1.36 -5.24 8.50
N GLN A 36 1.88 -4.11 7.99
CA GLN A 36 2.06 -2.91 8.80
C GLN A 36 0.70 -2.28 9.18
N ILE A 37 -0.24 -2.18 8.24
CA ILE A 37 -1.58 -1.65 8.49
C ILE A 37 -2.31 -2.51 9.52
N GLU A 38 -2.25 -3.84 9.39
CA GLU A 38 -2.85 -4.76 10.36
C GLU A 38 -2.28 -4.56 11.77
N LYS A 39 -0.95 -4.43 11.89
CA LYS A 39 -0.30 -4.19 13.18
C LYS A 39 -0.66 -2.83 13.76
N ASP A 40 -0.66 -1.78 12.94
CA ASP A 40 -1.00 -0.43 13.38
C ASP A 40 -2.47 -0.38 13.83
N ALA A 41 -3.38 -1.04 13.11
CA ALA A 41 -4.78 -1.19 13.49
C ALA A 41 -4.92 -1.95 14.83
N ALA A 42 -4.25 -3.10 14.98
CA ALA A 42 -4.28 -3.88 16.22
C ALA A 42 -3.70 -3.13 17.42
N SER A 43 -2.78 -2.19 17.19
CA SER A 43 -2.19 -1.36 18.24
C SER A 43 -3.04 -0.15 18.66
N GLY A 44 -4.15 0.12 17.97
CA GLY A 44 -4.99 1.31 18.18
C GLY A 44 -4.39 2.60 17.58
N LYS A 45 -3.26 2.51 16.88
CA LYS A 45 -2.60 3.68 16.28
C LYS A 45 -3.46 4.36 15.22
N LEU A 46 -4.41 3.64 14.62
CA LEU A 46 -5.34 4.16 13.61
C LEU A 46 -6.68 4.63 14.21
N ASP A 47 -6.88 4.55 15.53
CA ASP A 47 -8.15 4.87 16.19
C ASP A 47 -8.60 6.31 15.93
N PHE A 48 -7.65 7.24 15.79
CA PHE A 48 -7.94 8.65 15.49
C PHE A 48 -8.72 8.84 14.18
N LEU A 49 -8.58 7.93 13.20
CA LEU A 49 -9.33 7.97 11.94
C LEU A 49 -10.81 7.67 12.18
N PHE A 50 -11.12 6.72 13.06
CA PHE A 50 -12.50 6.40 13.43
C PHE A 50 -13.12 7.56 14.22
N GLU A 51 -12.38 8.13 15.17
CA GLU A 51 -12.87 9.29 15.92
C GLU A 51 -13.15 10.49 15.01
N GLU A 52 -12.29 10.76 14.03
CA GLU A 52 -12.50 11.83 13.05
C GLU A 52 -13.72 11.56 12.18
N ALA A 53 -13.87 10.32 11.70
CA ALA A 53 -15.04 9.93 10.92
C ALA A 53 -16.35 10.12 11.70
N GLU A 54 -16.38 9.78 12.99
CA GLU A 54 -17.55 9.98 13.83
C GLU A 54 -17.83 11.47 14.13
N ARG A 55 -16.79 12.28 14.33
CA ARG A 55 -16.94 13.74 14.47
C ARG A 55 -17.54 14.38 13.21
N GLU A 56 -17.02 14.02 12.05
CA GLU A 56 -17.48 14.55 10.77
C GLU A 56 -18.89 14.04 10.41
N ARG A 57 -19.23 12.80 10.79
CA ARG A 57 -20.60 12.27 10.76
C ARG A 57 -21.54 13.13 11.57
N ALA A 58 -21.20 13.38 12.84
CA ALA A 58 -22.02 14.19 13.74
C ALA A 58 -22.15 15.65 13.25
N ALA A 59 -21.14 16.17 12.57
CA ALA A 59 -21.15 17.50 11.97
C ALA A 59 -21.92 17.59 10.63
N GLY A 60 -22.40 16.45 10.08
CA GLY A 60 -23.11 16.41 8.81
C GLY A 60 -22.25 16.78 7.60
N LYS A 61 -20.94 16.57 7.67
CA LYS A 61 -19.98 16.94 6.62
C LYS A 61 -19.58 15.78 5.71
N LEU A 62 -20.04 14.57 6.01
CA LEU A 62 -19.80 13.40 5.17
C LEU A 62 -20.40 13.61 3.78
N ARG A 63 -19.73 13.06 2.77
CA ARG A 63 -20.23 13.00 1.41
C ARG A 63 -20.82 11.63 1.16
N ASP A 64 -21.82 11.58 0.29
CA ASP A 64 -22.37 10.32 -0.17
C ASP A 64 -21.28 9.52 -0.90
N TRP A 65 -21.33 8.20 -0.72
CA TRP A 65 -20.48 7.30 -1.48
C TRP A 65 -20.79 7.48 -2.97
N PRO A 66 -19.78 7.61 -3.85
CA PRO A 66 -20.03 7.74 -5.27
C PRO A 66 -20.86 6.56 -5.76
N ALA A 67 -21.89 6.84 -6.57
CA ALA A 67 -22.67 5.78 -7.20
C ALA A 67 -21.73 4.87 -8.00
N SER A 68 -21.89 3.55 -7.88
CA SER A 68 -21.25 2.60 -8.78
C SER A 68 -21.89 2.78 -10.16
N GLU A 69 -21.11 3.24 -11.14
CA GLU A 69 -21.48 3.18 -12.57
C GLU A 69 -21.59 1.73 -13.08
#